data_AF-A0A844GKR8-F1
#
_entry.id   AF-A0A844GKR8-F1
#
_cell.length_a   1.000
_cell.length_b   1.000
_cell.length_c   1.000
_cell.angle_alpha   90.00
_cell.angle_beta   90.00
_cell.angle_gamma   90.00
#
_symmetry.space_group_name_H-M   'P 1'
#
loop_
_entity.id
_entity.type
_entity.pdbx_description
1 polymer ?
#
loop_
_entity_poly.entity_id
_entity_poly.type
_entity_poly.pdbx_seq_one_letter_code
_entity_poly.pdbx_strand_id
1 'polypeptide(L)'
;MNIREMPDTGAEVVTVYKRNTLIEIVEFCAGWLKIKCPEAVSGLAYVLNSADTYAFTASKIYTVVPGDNLWKIAERELGSGGRCADIRVLNGLTSNAIRVGMKLLIP
;
A
#
# COMPACT_ATOMS: atom_id res chain seq x y z
N MET A 1 0.55 5.82 14.33
CA MET A 1 -0.27 4.62 14.06
C MET A 1 0.35 3.49 14.84
N ASN A 2 -0.38 2.93 15.80
CA ASN A 2 0.18 1.87 16.64
C ASN A 2 0.15 0.57 15.86
N ILE A 3 1.33 0.09 15.47
CA ILE A 3 1.55 -1.19 14.83
C ILE A 3 1.67 -2.23 15.94
N ARG A 4 0.88 -3.30 15.89
CA ARG A 4 0.72 -4.26 16.99
C ARG A 4 1.06 -5.67 16.57
N GLU A 5 1.44 -6.52 17.53
CA GLU A 5 1.75 -7.93 17.23
C GLU A 5 0.52 -8.76 16.85
N MET A 6 -0.67 -8.35 17.31
CA MET A 6 -1.93 -9.04 17.05
C MET A 6 -3.04 -8.04 16.67
N PRO A 7 -4.11 -8.47 15.97
CA PRO A 7 -5.25 -7.63 15.61
C PRO A 7 -6.18 -7.38 16.81
N ASP A 8 -5.62 -6.85 17.89
CA ASP A 8 -6.29 -6.55 19.15
C ASP A 8 -5.80 -5.18 19.68
N THR A 9 -6.73 -4.35 20.16
CA THR A 9 -6.40 -3.04 20.76
C THR A 9 -5.67 -3.16 22.10
N GLY A 10 -5.73 -4.33 22.75
CA GLY A 10 -4.96 -4.67 23.95
C GLY A 10 -3.57 -5.26 23.67
N ALA A 11 -3.25 -5.64 22.44
CA ALA A 11 -1.97 -6.27 22.10
C ALA A 11 -0.78 -5.31 22.22
N GLU A 12 0.41 -5.86 22.41
CA GLU A 12 1.65 -5.06 22.50
C GLU A 12 1.88 -4.25 21.22
N VAL A 13 2.32 -3.01 21.40
CA VAL A 13 2.65 -2.10 20.29
C VAL A 13 4.11 -2.34 19.92
N VAL A 14 4.33 -2.93 18.75
CA VAL A 14 5.65 -3.18 18.16
C VAL A 14 6.35 -1.87 17.85
N THR A 15 5.65 -0.98 17.14
CA THR A 15 6.20 0.29 16.68
C THR A 15 5.08 1.29 16.38
N VAL A 16 5.45 2.55 16.16
CA VAL A 16 4.52 3.61 15.79
C VAL A 16 4.93 4.21 14.46
N TYR A 17 4.13 3.98 13.43
CA TYR A 17 4.34 4.61 12.13
C TYR A 17 3.65 5.97 12.05
N LYS A 18 4.25 6.92 11.35
CA LYS A 18 3.64 8.24 11.10
C LYS A 18 2.48 8.08 10.12
N ARG A 19 1.48 8.98 10.18
CA ARG A 19 0.44 9.03 9.13
C ARG A 19 1.12 9.16 7.76
N ASN A 20 0.51 8.54 6.75
CA ASN A 20 1.06 8.43 5.41
C ASN A 20 2.39 7.66 5.29
N THR A 21 2.70 6.78 6.26
CA THR A 21 3.77 5.78 6.07
C THR A 21 3.28 4.69 5.12
N LEU A 22 4.10 4.35 4.13
CA LEU A 22 3.86 3.25 3.20
C LEU A 22 3.96 1.91 3.95
N ILE A 23 2.91 1.10 3.88
CA ILE A 23 2.85 -0.22 4.54
C ILE A 23 2.36 -1.33 3.61
N GLU A 24 3.07 -2.47 3.59
CA GLU A 24 2.69 -3.64 2.78
C GLU A 24 1.58 -4.44 3.42
N ILE A 25 0.36 -4.29 2.90
CA ILE A 25 -0.80 -5.04 3.37
C ILE A 25 -0.72 -6.46 2.82
N VAL A 26 -0.62 -7.42 3.73
CA VAL A 26 -0.62 -8.85 3.47
C VAL A 26 -2.05 -9.39 3.46
N GLU A 27 -2.89 -8.95 4.40
CA GLU A 27 -4.23 -9.50 4.59
C GLU A 27 -5.16 -8.49 5.29
N PHE A 28 -6.45 -8.57 4.99
CA PHE A 28 -7.50 -7.82 5.69
C PHE A 28 -8.19 -8.74 6.70
N CYS A 29 -8.10 -8.41 7.98
CA CYS A 29 -8.65 -9.24 9.07
C CYS A 29 -9.61 -8.40 9.91
N ALA A 30 -10.93 -8.54 9.71
CA ALA A 30 -11.98 -8.04 10.61
C ALA A 30 -11.70 -6.67 11.27
N GLY A 31 -11.52 -5.62 10.46
CA GLY A 31 -11.23 -4.26 10.97
C GLY A 31 -9.75 -3.97 11.24
N TRP A 32 -8.84 -4.88 10.91
CA TRP A 32 -7.40 -4.73 10.98
C TRP A 32 -6.73 -5.04 9.64
N LEU A 33 -5.59 -4.42 9.41
CA LEU A 33 -4.70 -4.68 8.29
C LEU A 33 -3.49 -5.44 8.82
N LYS A 34 -3.29 -6.66 8.32
CA LYS A 34 -2.05 -7.39 8.51
C LYS A 34 -1.03 -6.82 7.54
N ILE A 35 0.09 -6.33 8.04
CA ILE A 35 1.13 -5.68 7.26
C ILE A 35 2.49 -6.34 7.47
N LYS A 36 3.40 -6.20 6.51
CA LYS A 36 4.82 -6.47 6.77
C LYS A 36 5.41 -5.37 7.63
N CYS A 37 6.09 -5.78 8.68
CA CYS A 37 6.77 -4.91 9.62
C CYS A 37 8.10 -5.58 9.98
N PRO A 38 9.24 -5.09 9.46
CA PRO A 38 10.55 -5.68 9.76
C PRO A 38 10.94 -5.55 11.24
N GLU A 39 10.32 -4.62 11.97
CA GLU A 39 10.50 -4.42 13.40
C GLU A 39 9.78 -5.49 14.25
N ALA A 40 8.81 -6.20 13.67
CA ALA A 40 8.13 -7.28 14.36
C ALA A 40 8.97 -8.57 14.31
N VAL A 41 8.97 -9.34 15.40
CA VAL A 41 9.71 -10.61 15.49
C VAL A 41 9.28 -11.61 14.40
N SER A 42 7.99 -11.61 14.06
CA SER A 42 7.42 -12.45 12.99
C SER A 42 7.58 -11.87 11.59
N GLY A 43 8.12 -10.65 11.46
CA GLY A 43 8.11 -9.86 10.23
C GLY A 43 6.73 -9.34 9.81
N LEU A 44 5.71 -9.61 10.62
CA LEU A 44 4.31 -9.27 10.37
C LEU A 44 3.72 -8.56 11.58
N ALA A 45 2.88 -7.58 11.31
CA ALA A 45 2.19 -6.84 12.35
C ALA A 45 0.80 -6.44 11.90
N TYR A 46 0.03 -5.85 12.81
CA TYR A 46 -1.36 -5.50 12.60
C TYR A 46 -1.58 -4.04 12.92
N VAL A 47 -2.43 -3.40 12.13
CA VAL A 47 -2.79 -2.01 12.34
C VAL A 47 -4.27 -1.80 12.07
N LEU A 48 -4.95 -1.00 12.90
CA LEU A 48 -6.40 -0.86 12.87
C LEU A 48 -6.85 -0.25 11.54
N ASN A 49 -7.74 -0.89 10.79
CA ASN A 49 -8.25 -0.39 9.52
C ASN A 49 -9.18 0.82 9.71
N SER A 50 -8.61 1.97 10.07
CA SER A 50 -9.29 3.26 10.12
C SER A 50 -9.01 3.99 8.82
N ALA A 51 -10.07 4.36 8.12
CA ALA A 51 -10.01 5.28 7.00
C ALA A 51 -9.16 6.51 7.41
N ASP A 52 -8.33 6.99 6.50
CA ASP A 52 -7.42 8.14 6.67
C ASP A 52 -6.15 7.92 7.51
N THR A 53 -5.83 6.68 7.87
CA THR A 53 -4.64 6.40 8.69
C THR A 53 -3.40 6.09 7.84
N TYR A 54 -3.56 5.46 6.67
CA TYR A 54 -2.45 4.89 5.88
C TYR A 54 -2.16 5.61 4.57
N ALA A 55 -0.87 5.72 4.20
CA ALA A 55 -0.51 5.81 2.79
C ALA A 55 -0.46 4.38 2.28
N PHE A 56 -1.52 3.98 1.58
CA PHE A 56 -1.64 2.67 0.94
C PHE A 56 -0.31 2.26 0.31
N THR A 57 0.23 1.09 0.70
CA THR A 57 1.11 0.35 -0.19
C THR A 57 0.29 -0.75 -0.82
N ALA A 58 0.67 -1.06 -2.05
CA ALA A 58 -0.18 -1.65 -3.05
C ALA A 58 -1.10 -2.79 -2.61
N SER A 59 -2.38 -2.63 -2.90
CA SER A 59 -3.34 -3.74 -2.94
C SER A 59 -2.95 -4.79 -4.00
N LYS A 60 -2.23 -4.36 -5.05
CA LYS A 60 -1.93 -5.19 -6.21
C LYS A 60 -0.65 -4.76 -6.94
N ILE A 61 0.09 -5.74 -7.45
CA ILE A 61 1.20 -5.49 -8.38
C ILE A 61 0.65 -5.63 -9.81
N TYR A 62 0.67 -4.53 -10.56
CA TYR A 62 0.30 -4.51 -11.98
C TYR A 62 1.56 -4.60 -12.85
N THR A 63 1.54 -5.43 -13.89
CA THR A 63 2.63 -5.49 -14.87
C THR A 63 2.22 -4.70 -16.10
N VAL A 64 2.97 -3.65 -16.42
CA VAL A 64 2.70 -2.76 -17.56
C VAL A 64 2.74 -3.55 -18.87
N VAL A 65 1.68 -3.49 -19.66
CA VAL A 65 1.61 -4.13 -20.99
C VAL A 65 1.76 -3.11 -22.12
N PRO A 66 2.09 -3.53 -23.36
CA PRO A 66 2.17 -2.61 -24.49
C PRO A 66 0.87 -1.81 -24.67
N GLY A 67 0.99 -0.48 -24.79
CA GLY A 67 -0.14 0.43 -24.97
C GLY A 67 -0.72 1.03 -23.68
N ASP A 68 -0.22 0.60 -22.52
CA ASP A 68 -0.55 1.21 -21.24
C ASP A 68 0.14 2.56 -21.03
N ASN A 69 -0.55 3.42 -20.28
CA ASN A 69 0.03 4.62 -19.69
C ASN A 69 -0.48 4.74 -18.24
N LEU A 70 0.19 5.57 -17.44
CA LEU A 70 -0.11 5.69 -16.02
C LEU A 70 -1.57 6.07 -15.74
N TRP A 71 -2.16 6.88 -16.63
CA TRP A 71 -3.56 7.31 -16.53
C TRP A 71 -4.53 6.15 -16.75
N LYS A 72 -4.36 5.37 -17.82
CA LYS A 72 -5.19 4.20 -18.12
C LYS A 72 -5.10 3.14 -17.04
N ILE A 73 -3.90 2.91 -16.50
CA ILE A 73 -3.71 1.97 -15.39
C ILE A 73 -4.46 2.48 -14.14
N ALA A 74 -4.35 3.77 -13.82
CA ALA A 74 -5.10 4.35 -12.71
C ALA A 74 -6.62 4.29 -12.92
N GLU A 75 -7.10 4.60 -14.11
CA GLU A 75 -8.52 4.49 -14.44
C GLU A 75 -9.03 3.05 -14.32
N ARG A 76 -8.26 2.09 -14.83
CA ARG A 76 -8.62 0.67 -14.80
C ARG A 76 -8.59 0.08 -13.40
N GLU A 77 -7.54 0.36 -12.64
CA GLU A 77 -7.30 -0.30 -11.36
C GLU A 77 -7.85 0.48 -10.16
N LEU A 78 -7.90 1.82 -10.25
CA LEU A 78 -8.35 2.71 -9.18
C LEU A 78 -9.70 3.40 -9.49
N GLY A 79 -10.29 3.14 -10.67
CA GLY A 79 -11.56 3.71 -11.12
C GLY A 79 -11.48 5.17 -11.56
N SER A 80 -10.31 5.81 -11.46
CA SER A 80 -10.12 7.21 -11.86
C SER A 80 -8.69 7.46 -12.34
N GLY A 81 -8.56 7.97 -13.57
CA GLY A 81 -7.25 8.28 -14.15
C GLY A 81 -6.48 9.36 -13.39
N GLY A 82 -7.17 10.25 -12.67
CA GLY A 82 -6.55 11.28 -11.83
C GLY A 82 -5.72 10.70 -10.67
N ARG A 83 -5.96 9.43 -10.30
CA ARG A 83 -5.17 8.71 -9.28
C ARG A 83 -3.85 8.16 -9.80
N CYS A 84 -3.45 8.51 -11.03
CA CYS A 84 -2.12 8.18 -11.53
C CYS A 84 -1.00 8.83 -10.70
N ALA A 85 -1.28 9.97 -10.04
CA ALA A 85 -0.35 10.59 -9.09
C ALA A 85 -0.06 9.68 -7.89
N ASP A 86 -1.07 8.97 -7.38
CA ASP A 86 -0.92 8.02 -6.27
C ASP A 86 0.00 6.86 -6.68
N ILE A 87 -0.23 6.27 -7.86
CA ILE A 87 0.64 5.22 -8.43
C ILE A 87 2.06 5.74 -8.59
N ARG A 88 2.22 6.97 -9.08
CA ARG A 88 3.52 7.60 -9.31
C ARG A 88 4.31 7.74 -8.00
N VAL A 89 3.69 8.32 -6.98
CA VAL A 89 4.29 8.51 -5.65
C VAL A 89 4.60 7.17 -5.01
N LEU A 90 3.67 6.22 -5.09
CA LEU A 90 3.82 4.88 -4.53
C LEU A 90 5.00 4.10 -5.15
N ASN A 91 5.25 4.29 -6.45
CA ASN A 91 6.36 3.62 -7.15
C ASN A 91 7.65 4.45 -7.22
N GLY A 92 7.73 5.58 -6.51
CA GLY A 92 8.91 6.45 -6.54
C GLY A 92 9.21 7.03 -7.92
N LEU A 93 8.21 7.11 -8.79
CA LEU A 93 8.36 7.61 -10.15
C LEU A 93 8.44 9.14 -10.13
N THR A 94 9.43 9.71 -10.80
CA THR A 94 9.55 11.17 -10.95
C THR A 94 8.73 11.71 -12.13
N SER A 95 8.32 10.83 -13.05
CA SER A 95 7.56 11.15 -14.26
C SER A 95 6.50 10.10 -14.55
N ASN A 96 5.63 10.37 -15.54
CA ASN A 96 4.63 9.41 -16.02
C ASN A 96 5.21 8.37 -16.99
N ALA A 97 6.54 8.35 -17.17
CA ALA A 97 7.20 7.38 -18.04
C ALA A 97 7.21 6.00 -17.37
N ILE A 98 6.54 5.05 -17.99
CA ILE A 98 6.52 3.64 -17.60
C ILE A 98 6.97 2.79 -18.79
N ARG A 99 7.59 1.64 -18.50
CA ARG A 99 8.08 0.71 -19.51
C ARG A 99 7.28 -0.58 -19.47
N VAL A 100 7.07 -1.18 -20.64
CA VAL A 100 6.45 -2.51 -20.74
C VAL A 100 7.26 -3.51 -19.91
N GLY A 101 6.57 -4.35 -19.15
CA GLY A 101 7.16 -5.31 -18.21
C GLY A 101 7.51 -4.73 -16.85
N MET A 102 7.37 -3.41 -16.65
CA MET A 102 7.55 -2.79 -15.33
C MET A 102 6.45 -3.25 -14.37
N LYS A 103 6.84 -3.58 -13.15
CA LYS A 103 5.91 -3.88 -12.06
C LYS A 103 5.60 -2.59 -11.31
N LEU A 104 4.32 -2.22 -11.28
CA LEU A 104 3.80 -1.06 -10.57
C LEU A 104 2.98 -1.53 -9.38
N LEU A 105 3.30 -0.98 -8.23
CA LEU A 105 2.51 -1.00 -7.02
C LEU A 105 1.24 -0.15 -7.25
N ILE A 106 0.06 -0.76 -7.13
CA ILE A 106 -1.23 -0.09 -7.27
C ILE A 106 -1.88 0.06 -5.89
N PRO A 107 -2.21 1.29 -5.45
CA PRO A 107 -2.85 1.57 -4.15
C PRO A 107 -4.08 0.70 -3.84
#